data_AF-A0A1H8P7V1-F1
#
_entry.id   AF-A0A1H8P7V1-F1
#
_cell.length_a   1.000
_cell.length_b   1.000
_cell.length_c   1.000
_cell.angle_alpha   90.00
_cell.angle_beta   90.00
_cell.angle_gamma   90.00
#
_symmetry.space_group_name_H-M   'P 1'
#
loop_
_entity.id
_entity.type
_entity.pdbx_description
1 polymer ?
#
loop_
_entity_poly.entity_id
_entity_poly.type
_entity_poly.pdbx_seq_one_letter_code
_entity_poly.pdbx_strand_id
1 'polypeptide(L)'
;KAAHGKHQATQKALAALAKANVITPWPEALKSQLGLSFDGLHMIDEKALSQLDDETFLSLRKAQALPIAYAVNLSIPQTHLLARLARLNPGYVAAPENLDSFFDNDEDLSFDFDD
;
A
#
# COMPACT_ATOMS: atom_id res chain seq x y z
N LYS A 1 0.37 21.80 -3.25
CA LYS A 1 1.78 21.69 -3.75
C LYS A 1 2.64 20.66 -2.99
N ALA A 2 2.46 20.44 -1.67
CA ALA A 2 3.28 19.50 -0.89
C ALA A 2 3.06 17.99 -1.19
N ALA A 3 1.85 17.57 -1.60
CA ALA A 3 1.55 16.16 -1.87
C ALA A 3 2.32 15.60 -3.07
N HIS A 4 2.50 16.39 -4.13
CA HIS A 4 3.13 15.95 -5.38
C HIS A 4 4.60 15.54 -5.19
N GLY A 5 5.35 16.26 -4.36
CA GLY A 5 6.74 15.92 -4.03
C GLY A 5 6.87 14.64 -3.21
N LYS A 6 5.92 14.38 -2.29
CA LYS A 6 5.88 13.14 -1.50
C LYS A 6 5.62 11.92 -2.38
N HIS A 7 4.66 12.01 -3.30
CA HIS A 7 4.39 10.92 -4.24
C HIS A 7 5.59 10.62 -5.16
N GLN A 8 6.27 11.64 -5.66
CA GLN A 8 7.48 11.45 -6.47
C GLN A 8 8.62 10.77 -5.70
N ALA A 9 8.81 11.15 -4.42
CA ALA A 9 9.81 10.51 -3.56
C ALA A 9 9.50 9.03 -3.33
N THR A 10 8.24 8.70 -3.02
CA THR A 10 7.79 7.30 -2.85
C THR A 10 7.95 6.51 -4.16
N GLN A 11 7.56 7.08 -5.30
CA GLN A 11 7.72 6.43 -6.60
C GLN A 11 9.18 6.11 -6.92
N LYS A 12 10.10 7.04 -6.64
CA LYS A 12 11.54 6.82 -6.84
C LYS A 12 12.07 5.69 -5.96
N ALA A 13 11.64 5.63 -4.70
CA ALA A 13 12.02 4.57 -3.79
C ALA A 13 11.48 3.20 -4.25
N LEU A 14 10.21 3.15 -4.67
CA LEU A 14 9.58 1.93 -5.21
C LEU A 14 10.25 1.47 -6.51
N ALA A 15 10.61 2.39 -7.41
CA ALA A 15 11.34 2.06 -8.63
C ALA A 15 12.72 1.46 -8.33
N ALA A 16 13.41 1.96 -7.30
CA ALA A 16 14.69 1.42 -6.87
C ALA A 16 14.55 0.00 -6.30
N LEU A 17 13.52 -0.25 -5.47
CA LEU A 17 13.23 -1.58 -4.93
C LEU A 17 12.82 -2.57 -6.03
N ALA A 18 12.02 -2.12 -6.99
CA ALA A 18 11.64 -2.93 -8.15
C ALA A 18 12.87 -3.33 -8.98
N LYS A 19 13.79 -2.38 -9.23
CA LYS A 19 15.06 -2.65 -9.93
C LYS A 19 15.95 -3.64 -9.20
N ALA A 20 15.92 -3.63 -7.86
CA ALA A 20 16.65 -4.57 -7.02
C ALA A 20 15.98 -5.96 -6.91
N ASN A 21 14.84 -6.19 -7.58
CA ASN A 21 14.10 -7.45 -7.57
C ASN A 21 13.72 -7.97 -6.16
N VAL A 22 13.53 -7.05 -5.20
CA VAL A 22 13.16 -7.41 -3.82
C VAL A 22 11.65 -7.38 -3.58
N ILE A 23 10.86 -6.86 -4.52
CA ILE A 23 9.40 -6.81 -4.43
C ILE A 23 8.84 -8.12 -4.98
N THR A 24 8.10 -8.85 -4.16
CA THR A 24 7.49 -10.13 -4.52
C THR A 24 5.99 -10.13 -4.26
N PRO A 25 5.20 -10.86 -5.07
CA PRO A 25 3.77 -11.01 -4.79
C PRO A 25 3.59 -11.79 -3.49
N TRP A 26 2.46 -11.54 -2.82
CA TRP A 26 2.16 -12.24 -1.59
C TRP A 26 1.98 -13.75 -1.79
N PRO A 27 2.54 -14.60 -0.91
CA PRO A 27 2.40 -16.05 -1.02
C PRO A 27 0.93 -16.48 -0.97
N GLU A 28 0.52 -17.33 -1.91
CA GLU A 28 -0.86 -17.83 -1.97
C GLU A 28 -1.27 -18.59 -0.70
N ALA A 29 -0.32 -19.28 -0.07
CA ALA A 29 -0.53 -19.94 1.22
C ALA A 29 -0.99 -18.96 2.32
N LEU A 30 -0.43 -17.74 2.35
CA LEU A 30 -0.78 -16.73 3.33
C LEU A 30 -2.16 -16.14 3.04
N LYS A 31 -2.49 -15.91 1.76
CA LYS A 31 -3.82 -15.46 1.34
C LYS A 31 -4.90 -16.48 1.73
N SER A 32 -4.65 -17.76 1.43
CA SER A 32 -5.55 -18.85 1.77
C SER A 32 -5.75 -19.00 3.28
N GLN A 33 -4.69 -18.90 4.07
CA GLN A 33 -4.77 -18.95 5.54
C GLN A 33 -5.62 -17.82 6.12
N LEU A 34 -5.55 -16.62 5.55
CA LEU A 34 -6.31 -15.46 6.01
C LEU A 34 -7.72 -15.39 5.41
N GLY A 35 -8.08 -16.30 4.49
CA GLY A 35 -9.35 -16.27 3.75
C GLY A 35 -9.50 -15.03 2.86
N LEU A 36 -8.38 -14.50 2.36
CA LEU A 36 -8.34 -13.30 1.53
C LEU A 36 -8.25 -13.70 0.06
N SER A 37 -9.10 -13.10 -0.78
CA SER A 37 -9.15 -13.36 -2.23
C SER A 37 -8.93 -12.06 -3.02
N PHE A 38 -7.78 -11.40 -2.80
CA PHE A 38 -7.40 -10.22 -3.57
C PHE A 38 -6.04 -10.39 -4.25
N ASP A 39 -5.93 -9.74 -5.41
CA ASP A 39 -4.72 -9.66 -6.21
C ASP A 39 -4.03 -8.31 -6.04
N GLY A 40 -2.76 -8.23 -6.46
CA GLY A 40 -1.99 -6.98 -6.47
C GLY A 40 -1.29 -6.62 -5.16
N LEU A 41 -1.40 -7.43 -4.11
CA LEU A 41 -0.62 -7.20 -2.89
C LEU A 41 0.80 -7.77 -3.02
N HIS A 42 1.77 -6.94 -2.63
CA HIS A 42 3.18 -7.25 -2.70
C HIS A 42 3.81 -7.14 -1.30
N MET A 43 4.90 -7.87 -1.12
CA MET A 43 5.77 -7.80 0.05
C MET A 43 7.23 -7.61 -0.36
N ILE A 44 8.10 -7.36 0.62
CA ILE A 44 9.53 -7.34 0.40
C ILE A 44 10.11 -8.69 0.81
N ASP A 45 10.82 -9.32 -0.13
CA ASP A 45 11.61 -10.51 0.16
C ASP A 45 12.87 -10.11 0.94
N GLU A 46 12.88 -10.44 2.23
CA GLU A 46 13.99 -10.15 3.14
C GLU A 46 15.25 -10.96 2.81
N LYS A 47 15.11 -12.16 2.22
CA LYS A 47 16.25 -12.95 1.76
C LYS A 47 16.89 -12.29 0.54
N ALA A 48 16.08 -11.87 -0.44
CA ALA A 48 16.57 -11.12 -1.58
C ALA A 48 17.24 -9.81 -1.14
N LEU A 49 16.64 -9.09 -0.19
CA LEU A 49 17.18 -7.83 0.35
C LEU A 49 18.53 -8.00 1.06
N SER A 50 18.70 -9.07 1.83
CA SER A 50 19.95 -9.37 2.56
C SER A 50 21.06 -9.92 1.68
N GLN A 51 20.73 -10.44 0.49
CA GLN A 51 21.69 -10.95 -0.49
C GLN A 51 22.11 -9.92 -1.54
N LEU A 52 21.62 -8.69 -1.45
CA LEU A 52 22.00 -7.62 -2.37
C LEU A 52 23.50 -7.31 -2.26
N ASP A 53 24.09 -6.98 -3.40
CA ASP A 53 25.43 -6.43 -3.44
C ASP A 53 25.49 -5.02 -2.81
N ASP A 54 26.69 -4.64 -2.34
CA ASP A 54 26.91 -3.38 -1.64
C ASP A 54 26.53 -2.15 -2.48
N GLU A 55 26.75 -2.19 -3.80
CA GLU A 55 26.43 -1.07 -4.69
C GLU A 55 24.92 -0.88 -4.81
N THR A 56 24.18 -1.97 -5.01
CA THR A 56 22.71 -1.98 -5.06
C THR A 56 22.15 -1.55 -3.71
N PHE A 57 22.66 -2.07 -2.60
CA PHE A 57 22.24 -1.67 -1.25
C PHE A 57 22.46 -0.17 -0.99
N LEU A 58 23.62 0.36 -1.37
CA LEU A 58 23.92 1.78 -1.26
C LEU A 58 22.97 2.64 -2.11
N SER A 59 22.60 2.17 -3.30
CA SER A 59 21.65 2.84 -4.18
C SER A 59 20.26 2.93 -3.56
N LEU A 60 19.78 1.85 -2.91
CA LEU A 60 18.51 1.80 -2.19
C LEU A 60 18.50 2.75 -0.99
N ARG A 61 19.62 2.83 -0.26
CA ARG A 61 19.79 3.79 0.84
C ARG A 61 19.70 5.23 0.35
N LYS A 62 20.38 5.57 -0.75
CA LYS A 62 20.33 6.92 -1.36
C LYS A 62 18.92 7.29 -1.87
N ALA A 63 18.16 6.30 -2.32
CA ALA A 63 16.77 6.46 -2.73
C ALA A 63 15.78 6.51 -1.55
N GLN A 64 16.25 6.40 -0.30
CA GLN A 64 15.43 6.30 0.91
C GLN A 64 14.42 5.13 0.87
N ALA A 65 14.79 4.04 0.20
CA ALA A 65 13.90 2.92 -0.04
C ALA A 65 13.93 1.86 1.08
N LEU A 66 15.05 1.74 1.79
CA LEU A 66 15.19 0.78 2.89
C LEU A 66 14.16 0.98 4.02
N PRO A 67 13.90 2.20 4.52
CA PRO A 67 12.88 2.39 5.56
C PRO A 67 11.48 1.96 5.11
N ILE A 68 11.13 2.22 3.84
CA ILE A 68 9.85 1.79 3.26
C ILE A 68 9.78 0.27 3.21
N ALA A 69 10.86 -0.38 2.78
CA ALA A 69 10.91 -1.84 2.70
C ALA A 69 10.67 -2.51 4.06
N TYR A 70 11.34 -2.03 5.12
CA TYR A 70 11.12 -2.52 6.48
C TYR A 70 9.72 -2.22 7.00
N ALA A 71 9.18 -1.03 6.73
CA ALA A 71 7.82 -0.66 7.15
C ALA A 71 6.76 -1.59 6.54
N VAL A 72 6.91 -1.94 5.26
CA VAL A 72 6.03 -2.91 4.59
C VAL A 72 6.09 -4.26 5.32
N ASN A 73 7.28 -4.82 5.55
CA ASN A 73 7.40 -6.10 6.25
C ASN A 73 6.86 -6.06 7.68
N LEU A 74 7.05 -4.95 8.40
CA LEU A 74 6.51 -4.76 9.75
C LEU A 74 4.98 -4.72 9.78
N SER A 75 4.34 -4.26 8.69
CA SER A 75 2.88 -4.21 8.56
C SER A 75 2.24 -5.57 8.26
N ILE A 76 2.97 -6.52 7.66
CA ILE A 76 2.43 -7.82 7.22
C ILE A 76 1.83 -8.64 8.38
N PRO A 77 2.43 -8.73 9.59
CA PRO A 77 1.81 -9.42 10.71
C PRO A 77 0.47 -8.82 11.17
N GLN A 78 0.22 -7.54 10.87
CA GLN A 78 -1.00 -6.84 11.24
C GLN A 78 -2.18 -7.12 10.30
N THR A 79 -2.00 -7.99 9.32
CA THR A 79 -3.00 -8.30 8.28
C THR A 79 -4.26 -8.99 8.78
N HIS A 80 -4.23 -9.57 9.99
CA HIS A 80 -5.44 -9.98 10.69
C HIS A 80 -6.43 -8.82 10.89
N LEU A 81 -5.95 -7.57 10.99
CA LEU A 81 -6.79 -6.37 11.04
C LEU A 81 -7.55 -6.17 9.73
N LEU A 82 -6.92 -6.47 8.57
CA LEU A 82 -7.60 -6.41 7.27
C LEU A 82 -8.77 -7.40 7.21
N ALA A 83 -8.56 -8.63 7.70
CA ALA A 83 -9.62 -9.63 7.80
C ALA A 83 -10.75 -9.19 8.77
N ARG A 84 -10.39 -8.55 9.90
CA ARG A 84 -11.38 -7.98 10.83
C ARG A 84 -12.18 -6.85 10.19
N LEU A 85 -11.52 -5.93 9.49
CA LEU A 85 -12.18 -4.81 8.80
C LEU A 85 -13.12 -5.32 7.70
N ALA A 86 -12.71 -6.33 6.94
CA ALA A 86 -13.57 -6.95 5.93
C ALA A 86 -14.86 -7.54 6.52
N ARG A 87 -14.82 -8.08 7.75
CA ARG A 87 -16.02 -8.56 8.46
C ARG A 87 -16.90 -7.42 8.98
N LEU A 88 -16.29 -6.35 9.48
CA LEU A 88 -17.01 -5.20 10.04
C LEU A 88 -17.62 -4.30 8.95
N ASN A 89 -17.02 -4.29 7.76
CA ASN A 89 -17.49 -3.53 6.61
C ASN A 89 -17.75 -4.48 5.44
N PRO A 90 -18.82 -5.30 5.50
CA PRO A 90 -19.10 -6.35 4.53
C PRO A 90 -19.52 -5.82 3.14
N GLY A 91 -19.70 -4.50 2.99
CA GLY A 91 -20.18 -3.87 1.78
C GLY A 91 -19.20 -2.81 1.26
N TYR A 92 -18.57 -3.10 0.13
CA TYR A 92 -18.20 -2.04 -0.81
C TYR A 92 -19.49 -1.64 -1.53
N VAL A 93 -20.00 -0.43 -1.25
CA VAL A 93 -20.98 0.18 -2.14
C VAL A 93 -20.20 0.68 -3.33
N ALA A 94 -20.51 0.18 -4.53
CA ALA A 94 -19.92 0.71 -5.74
C ALA A 94 -20.17 2.22 -5.76
N ALA A 95 -19.09 2.99 -5.91
CA ALA A 95 -19.24 4.43 -6.08
C ALA A 95 -20.19 4.66 -7.27
N PRO A 96 -21.25 5.47 -7.11
CA PRO A 96 -22.17 5.71 -8.20
C PRO A 96 -21.39 6.23 -9.42
N GLU A 97 -21.71 5.72 -10.61
CA GLU A 97 -21.06 6.16 -11.85
C GLU A 97 -21.21 7.67 -12.08
N ASN A 98 -22.28 8.25 -11.51
CA ASN A 98 -22.51 9.68 -11.50
C ASN A 98 -22.46 10.22 -10.07
N LEU A 99 -21.45 11.05 -9.81
CA LEU A 99 -21.28 11.75 -8.55
C LEU A 99 -22.43 12.73 -8.28
N ASP A 100 -23.12 13.23 -9.31
CA ASP A 100 -24.23 14.19 -9.15
C ASP A 100 -25.36 13.59 -8.29
N SER A 101 -25.68 12.30 -8.49
CA SER A 101 -26.70 11.59 -7.71
C SER A 101 -26.35 11.42 -6.22
N PHE A 102 -25.06 11.55 -5.86
CA PHE A 102 -24.61 11.54 -4.47
C PHE A 102 -24.85 12.90 -3.79
N PHE A 103 -24.89 13.99 -4.57
CA PHE A 103 -25.14 15.34 -4.09
C PHE A 103 -26.62 15.77 -4.19
N ASP A 104 -27.46 15.06 -4.96
CA ASP A 104 -28.88 15.41 -5.15
C ASP A 104 -29.78 15.24 -3.90
N ASN A 105 -29.31 14.56 -2.84
CA ASN A 105 -29.99 14.55 -1.53
C ASN A 105 -29.53 15.76 -0.70
N ASP A 106 -29.93 16.95 -1.15
CA ASP A 106 -29.66 18.27 -0.56
C ASP A 106 -30.42 18.51 0.76
N GLU A 107 -30.27 17.62 1.75
CA GLU A 107 -30.58 17.95 3.15
C GLU A 107 -29.37 17.59 4.04
N ASP A 108 -28.55 18.61 4.30
CA ASP A 108 -27.48 18.70 5.32
C ASP A 108 -26.10 18.05 5.04
N LEU A 109 -25.55 18.17 3.83
CA LEU A 109 -24.10 18.00 3.62
C LEU A 109 -23.38 19.36 3.56
N SER A 110 -23.19 20.00 4.72
CA SER A 110 -22.24 21.11 4.85
C SER A 110 -20.85 20.58 5.17
N PHE A 111 -19.88 20.83 4.29
CA PHE A 111 -18.47 20.60 4.58
C PHE A 111 -17.85 21.91 5.04
N ASP A 112 -17.66 22.05 6.35
CA ASP A 112 -16.91 23.16 6.91
C ASP A 112 -15.41 22.85 6.82
N PHE A 113 -14.68 23.66 6.06
CA PHE A 113 -13.23 23.54 5.85
C PHE A 113 -12.44 24.66 6.54
N ASP A 114 -13.10 25.47 7.36
CA ASP A 114 -12.42 26.45 8.22
C ASP A 114 -11.93 25.78 9.52
N ASP A 115 -10.79 25.09 9.43
CA ASP A 115 -9.75 24.96 10.48
C ASP A 115 -8.39 24.57 9.88
#